data_AF-A0A374MMP6-F1
#
_entry.id   AF-A0A374MMP6-F1
#
_cell.length_a   1.000
_cell.length_b   1.000
_cell.length_c   1.000
_cell.angle_alpha   90.00
_cell.angle_beta   90.00
_cell.angle_gamma   90.00
#
_symmetry.space_group_name_H-M   'P 1'
#
loop_
_entity.id
_entity.type
_entity.pdbx_description
1 polymer ?
#
loop_
_entity_poly.entity_id
_entity_poly.type
_entity_poly.pdbx_seq_one_letter_code
_entity_poly.pdbx_strand_id
1 'polypeptide(L)'
;MYDKIKLMLYDLPTGYDWQTVLQRTVVKDYFANGTGGKGYWLGRRVIATETYVSFEGSLPKCLWGHNLKTLSLQQVKWLIMKLSKDLGVPMYKAVVESAEFAHNFSMTEPPIMYMQKLDAMKKFRPNEWNGTKYIEDEEVRCKFYDKIQEAKKKRELPKYGRENLPRNLLRYEVTFSTKGLSRLFGRDIVAEELWSKQVFWTLVAEWFGYYEDMVKLPNDCWDVDYRIFESAKDFAKWCICIANADQNLSYYVKHVLFKLRANPQPSDRVLHGQIQKKIQEALEWGKKHLTLPNLTLELTGKIEQYLAGLLEQSADGMSIAEERRIFNTAC
;
A
#
# COMPACT_ATOMS: atom_id res chain seq x y z
N MET A 1 -7.97 -6.21 -2.34
CA MET A 1 -8.99 -5.61 -3.22
C MET A 1 -9.99 -4.84 -2.37
N TYR A 2 -10.99 -4.21 -3.00
CA TYR A 2 -11.83 -3.13 -2.46
C TYR A 2 -11.70 -2.88 -0.95
N ASP A 3 -10.99 -1.81 -0.61
CA ASP A 3 -10.91 -1.30 0.74
C ASP A 3 -11.83 -0.08 0.88
N LYS A 4 -11.31 1.12 0.67
CA LYS A 4 -12.09 2.36 0.75
C LYS A 4 -12.79 2.68 -0.56
N ILE A 5 -14.05 3.12 -0.49
CA ILE A 5 -14.77 3.71 -1.61
C ILE A 5 -15.38 5.07 -1.22
N LYS A 6 -15.63 5.90 -2.22
CA LYS A 6 -16.48 7.09 -2.12
C LYS A 6 -17.56 7.00 -3.19
N LEU A 7 -18.82 7.05 -2.75
CA LEU A 7 -20.01 6.97 -3.59
C LEU A 7 -20.79 8.28 -3.50
N MET A 8 -21.30 8.76 -4.63
CA MET A 8 -22.15 9.95 -4.73
C MET A 8 -23.41 9.65 -5.55
N LEU A 9 -24.57 9.70 -4.90
CA LEU A 9 -25.86 9.58 -5.55
C LEU A 9 -26.42 10.98 -5.85
N TYR A 10 -26.42 11.35 -7.12
CA TYR A 10 -26.99 12.61 -7.61
C TYR A 10 -28.43 12.45 -8.14
N ASP A 11 -28.75 11.30 -8.73
CA ASP A 11 -30.10 10.97 -9.21
C ASP A 11 -30.99 10.52 -8.03
N LEU A 12 -31.58 11.51 -7.36
CA LEU A 12 -32.38 11.32 -6.16
C LEU A 12 -33.82 10.88 -6.51
N PRO A 13 -34.40 9.92 -5.76
CA PRO A 13 -35.74 9.42 -6.06
C PRO A 13 -36.82 10.50 -5.85
N THR A 14 -37.95 10.36 -6.56
CA THR A 14 -39.12 11.22 -6.34
C THR A 14 -39.57 11.17 -4.89
N GLY A 15 -39.79 12.34 -4.28
CA GLY A 15 -40.15 12.45 -2.86
C GLY A 15 -38.98 12.25 -1.90
N TYR A 16 -37.73 12.33 -2.40
CA TYR A 16 -36.53 12.30 -1.58
C TYR A 16 -36.56 13.38 -0.48
N ASP A 17 -36.21 12.97 0.73
CA ASP A 17 -35.98 13.83 1.89
C ASP A 17 -34.68 13.41 2.58
N TRP A 18 -33.72 14.33 2.61
CA TRP A 18 -32.41 14.12 3.21
C TRP A 18 -32.50 13.92 4.73
N GLN A 19 -33.52 14.48 5.39
CA GLN A 19 -33.74 14.29 6.82
C GLN A 19 -34.11 12.84 7.13
N THR A 20 -34.98 12.24 6.31
CA THR A 20 -35.33 10.80 6.40
C THR A 20 -34.10 9.91 6.21
N VAL A 21 -33.19 10.23 5.29
CA VAL A 21 -31.93 9.50 5.13
C VAL A 21 -31.09 9.60 6.41
N LEU A 22 -30.87 10.81 6.93
CA LEU A 22 -30.11 10.97 8.17
C LEU A 22 -30.81 10.31 9.35
N GLN A 23 -32.14 10.26 9.39
CA GLN A 23 -32.89 9.59 10.44
C GLN A 23 -32.51 8.12 10.61
N ARG A 24 -32.12 7.46 9.50
CA ARG A 24 -31.69 6.06 9.42
C ARG A 24 -30.20 5.86 9.75
N THR A 25 -29.45 6.92 10.04
CA THR A 25 -28.03 6.86 10.45
C THR A 25 -27.84 7.05 11.95
N VAL A 26 -26.64 6.75 12.45
CA VAL A 26 -26.23 6.93 13.86
C VAL A 26 -25.37 8.19 13.97
N VAL A 27 -25.49 8.95 15.08
CA VAL A 27 -24.82 10.24 15.37
C VAL A 27 -25.03 11.26 14.24
N LYS A 28 -25.92 12.24 14.45
CA LYS A 28 -26.34 13.18 13.41
C LYS A 28 -25.90 14.59 13.76
N ASP A 29 -25.34 15.28 12.78
CA ASP A 29 -25.06 16.71 12.84
C ASP A 29 -25.66 17.36 11.59
N TYR A 30 -26.42 18.44 11.78
CA TYR A 30 -27.03 19.22 10.71
C TYR A 30 -26.10 20.34 10.26
N PHE A 31 -26.12 20.67 8.97
CA PHE A 31 -25.39 21.82 8.46
C PHE A 31 -26.09 23.12 8.89
N ALA A 32 -25.31 24.15 9.23
CA ALA A 32 -25.84 25.41 9.74
C ALA A 32 -26.78 26.14 8.76
N ASN A 33 -26.61 25.89 7.46
CA ASN A 33 -27.46 26.43 6.40
C ASN A 33 -28.77 25.66 6.19
N GLY A 34 -29.01 24.57 6.93
CA GLY A 34 -30.23 23.78 6.86
C GLY A 34 -30.40 22.90 5.62
N THR A 35 -29.43 22.85 4.70
CA THR A 35 -29.57 22.14 3.41
C THR A 35 -29.05 20.70 3.42
N GLY A 36 -28.80 20.16 4.60
CA GLY A 36 -28.28 18.81 4.76
C GLY A 36 -27.70 18.51 6.14
N GLY A 37 -27.02 17.38 6.22
CA GLY A 37 -26.27 16.99 7.39
C GLY A 37 -25.39 15.77 7.15
N LYS A 38 -24.71 15.35 8.21
CA LYS A 38 -23.84 14.16 8.23
C LYS A 38 -24.32 13.18 9.29
N GLY A 39 -24.11 11.91 9.01
CA GLY A 39 -24.33 10.80 9.94
C GLY A 39 -23.39 9.65 9.66
N TYR A 40 -23.59 8.53 10.37
CA TYR A 40 -22.77 7.33 10.20
C TYR A 40 -23.61 6.08 9.95
N TRP A 41 -23.22 5.32 8.91
CA TRP A 41 -23.71 3.97 8.65
C TRP A 41 -22.56 2.98 8.86
N LEU A 42 -22.74 2.02 9.77
CA LEU A 42 -21.70 1.07 10.19
C LEU A 42 -20.36 1.74 10.55
N GLY A 43 -20.43 2.90 11.21
CA GLY A 43 -19.28 3.71 11.62
C GLY A 43 -18.56 4.42 10.47
N ARG A 44 -19.15 4.50 9.28
CA ARG A 44 -18.62 5.23 8.12
C ARG A 44 -19.51 6.38 7.73
N ARG A 45 -18.90 7.43 7.18
CA ARG A 45 -19.55 8.72 6.96
C ARG A 45 -20.60 8.60 5.86
N VAL A 46 -21.78 9.12 6.15
CA VAL A 46 -22.84 9.41 5.20
C VAL A 46 -23.12 10.90 5.25
N ILE A 47 -23.26 11.54 4.10
CA ILE A 47 -23.75 12.92 3.98
C ILE A 47 -25.03 12.85 3.16
N ALA A 48 -26.08 13.54 3.61
CA ALA A 48 -27.30 13.71 2.83
C ALA A 48 -27.62 15.19 2.79
N THR A 49 -27.81 15.70 1.58
CA THR A 49 -28.19 17.09 1.29
C THR A 49 -29.42 17.10 0.39
N GLU A 50 -29.95 18.27 0.10
CA GLU A 50 -31.02 18.45 -0.90
C GLU A 50 -30.63 17.95 -2.30
N THR A 51 -29.33 17.87 -2.62
CA THR A 51 -28.85 17.60 -3.98
C THR A 51 -28.09 16.29 -4.14
N TYR A 52 -27.67 15.65 -3.05
CA TYR A 52 -27.02 14.34 -3.13
C TYR A 52 -27.07 13.55 -1.83
N VAL A 53 -26.82 12.24 -1.94
CA VAL A 53 -26.42 11.37 -0.82
C VAL A 53 -25.04 10.81 -1.10
N SER A 54 -24.13 10.89 -0.14
CA SER A 54 -22.80 10.32 -0.25
C SER A 54 -22.47 9.32 0.83
N PHE A 55 -21.63 8.36 0.48
CA PHE A 55 -21.03 7.41 1.40
C PHE A 55 -19.53 7.40 1.18
N GLU A 56 -18.76 7.46 2.27
CA GLU A 56 -17.31 7.30 2.21
C GLU A 56 -16.81 6.42 3.35
N GLY A 57 -16.16 5.31 2.99
CA GLY A 57 -15.66 4.37 4.00
C GLY A 57 -15.00 3.11 3.44
N SER A 58 -14.31 2.41 4.33
CA SER A 58 -13.75 1.07 4.07
C SER A 58 -14.83 0.01 4.16
N LEU A 59 -15.10 -0.68 3.05
CA LEU A 59 -16.06 -1.76 2.96
C LEU A 59 -15.70 -2.93 3.89
N PRO A 60 -14.44 -3.43 3.93
CA PRO A 60 -14.06 -4.46 4.90
C PRO A 60 -14.37 -4.09 6.34
N LYS A 61 -14.14 -2.82 6.72
CA LYS A 61 -14.42 -2.39 8.09
C LYS A 61 -15.91 -2.25 8.39
N CYS A 62 -16.78 -2.10 7.39
CA CYS A 62 -18.23 -2.15 7.61
C CYS A 62 -18.67 -3.58 7.98
N LEU A 63 -18.04 -4.59 7.37
CA LEU A 63 -18.40 -6.00 7.58
C LEU A 63 -17.69 -6.61 8.80
N TRP A 64 -16.39 -6.34 8.96
CA TRP A 64 -15.53 -7.03 9.94
C TRP A 64 -15.02 -6.14 11.08
N GLY A 65 -15.25 -4.82 11.01
CA GLY A 65 -14.67 -3.85 11.94
C GLY A 65 -13.16 -3.59 11.75
N HIS A 66 -12.51 -4.30 10.83
CA HIS A 66 -11.11 -4.13 10.45
C HIS A 66 -10.92 -4.39 8.95
N ASN A 67 -9.80 -3.96 8.35
CA ASN A 67 -9.47 -4.20 6.94
C ASN A 67 -8.29 -5.16 6.72
N LEU A 68 -8.03 -6.06 7.69
CA LEU A 68 -7.03 -7.12 7.53
C LEU A 68 -7.44 -8.21 6.51
N LYS A 69 -8.76 -8.35 6.28
CA LYS A 69 -9.34 -9.27 5.30
C LYS A 69 -9.97 -8.47 4.17
N THR A 70 -9.83 -8.95 2.94
CA THR A 70 -10.51 -8.41 1.76
C THR A 70 -11.91 -9.00 1.62
N LEU A 71 -12.79 -8.34 0.86
CA LEU A 71 -14.12 -8.82 0.54
C LEU A 71 -14.16 -9.54 -0.82
N SER A 72 -15.08 -10.50 -0.97
CA SER A 72 -15.44 -11.05 -2.27
C SER A 72 -16.43 -10.13 -3.03
N LEU A 73 -16.60 -10.30 -4.34
CA LEU A 73 -17.56 -9.51 -5.12
C LEU A 73 -19.01 -9.72 -4.64
N GLN A 74 -19.35 -10.92 -4.20
CA GLN A 74 -20.66 -11.20 -3.60
C GLN A 74 -20.87 -10.40 -2.31
N GLN A 75 -19.82 -10.25 -1.47
CA GLN A 75 -19.87 -9.44 -0.26
C GLN A 75 -19.95 -7.95 -0.57
N VAL A 76 -19.22 -7.48 -1.59
CA VAL A 76 -19.31 -6.08 -2.07
C VAL A 76 -20.73 -5.78 -2.53
N LYS A 77 -21.32 -6.64 -3.39
CA LYS A 77 -22.71 -6.55 -3.83
C LYS A 77 -23.67 -6.47 -2.63
N TRP A 78 -23.57 -7.44 -1.73
CA TRP A 78 -24.45 -7.49 -0.56
C TRP A 78 -24.36 -6.21 0.28
N LEU A 79 -23.14 -5.71 0.52
CA LEU A 79 -22.91 -4.55 1.38
C LEU A 79 -23.45 -3.25 0.76
N ILE A 80 -23.27 -3.04 -0.56
CA ILE A 80 -23.80 -1.87 -1.27
C ILE A 80 -25.33 -1.93 -1.38
N MET A 81 -25.89 -3.11 -1.63
CA MET A 81 -27.35 -3.31 -1.62
C MET A 81 -27.93 -3.07 -0.22
N LYS A 82 -27.22 -3.51 0.83
CA LYS A 82 -27.58 -3.23 2.23
C LYS A 82 -27.51 -1.74 2.54
N LEU A 83 -26.46 -1.03 2.12
CA LEU A 83 -26.36 0.43 2.25
C LEU A 83 -27.58 1.11 1.62
N SER A 84 -27.95 0.69 0.41
CA SER A 84 -29.11 1.23 -0.31
C SER A 84 -30.42 1.00 0.45
N LYS A 85 -30.63 -0.21 0.96
CA LYS A 85 -31.80 -0.56 1.78
C LYS A 85 -31.85 0.23 3.10
N ASP A 86 -30.73 0.27 3.81
CA ASP A 86 -30.65 0.86 5.15
C ASP A 86 -30.79 2.40 5.09
N LEU A 87 -30.29 3.05 4.04
CA LEU A 87 -30.52 4.49 3.81
C LEU A 87 -31.86 4.76 3.10
N GLY A 88 -32.43 3.75 2.45
CA GLY A 88 -33.63 3.78 1.61
C GLY A 88 -33.56 4.76 0.44
N VAL A 89 -32.37 4.83 -0.17
CA VAL A 89 -32.09 5.48 -1.46
C VAL A 89 -31.23 4.53 -2.29
N PRO A 90 -31.29 4.58 -3.64
CA PRO A 90 -30.60 3.61 -4.50
C PRO A 90 -29.09 3.86 -4.60
N MET A 91 -28.34 3.70 -3.49
CA MET A 91 -26.88 3.90 -3.47
C MET A 91 -26.12 2.97 -4.43
N TYR A 92 -26.70 1.86 -4.88
CA TYR A 92 -26.14 1.02 -5.94
C TYR A 92 -26.05 1.75 -7.29
N LYS A 93 -26.82 2.82 -7.51
CA LYS A 93 -26.71 3.71 -8.68
C LYS A 93 -25.76 4.90 -8.47
N ALA A 94 -25.17 5.02 -7.28
CA ALA A 94 -24.28 6.14 -6.98
C ALA A 94 -23.01 6.07 -7.83
N VAL A 95 -22.54 7.22 -8.32
CA VAL A 95 -21.25 7.36 -9.00
C VAL A 95 -20.12 7.02 -8.04
N VAL A 96 -19.14 6.26 -8.53
CA VAL A 96 -17.93 5.91 -7.78
C VAL A 96 -16.90 7.02 -7.98
N GLU A 97 -16.78 7.93 -7.01
CA GLU A 97 -15.80 9.02 -7.07
C GLU A 97 -14.40 8.59 -6.63
N SER A 98 -14.28 7.49 -5.88
CA SER A 98 -12.97 6.89 -5.65
C SER A 98 -13.12 5.44 -5.26
N ALA A 99 -12.16 4.63 -5.69
CA ALA A 99 -12.03 3.25 -5.27
C ALA A 99 -10.58 2.97 -4.87
N GLU A 100 -10.39 2.33 -3.73
CA GLU A 100 -9.09 1.91 -3.22
C GLU A 100 -9.00 0.39 -3.25
N PHE A 101 -7.99 -0.14 -3.91
CA PHE A 101 -7.66 -1.57 -3.93
C PHE A 101 -6.46 -1.82 -3.03
N ALA A 102 -6.60 -2.73 -2.07
CA ALA A 102 -5.54 -2.99 -1.11
C ALA A 102 -5.36 -4.46 -0.76
N HIS A 103 -4.13 -4.94 -0.60
CA HIS A 103 -3.85 -6.27 -0.08
C HIS A 103 -2.74 -6.25 0.98
N ASN A 104 -2.78 -7.21 1.91
CA ASN A 104 -1.81 -7.36 2.98
C ASN A 104 -0.90 -8.57 2.72
N PHE A 105 0.40 -8.36 2.70
CA PHE A 105 1.40 -9.40 2.50
C PHE A 105 2.13 -9.67 3.81
N SER A 106 2.09 -10.92 4.26
CA SER A 106 2.94 -11.37 5.36
C SER A 106 4.36 -11.46 4.86
N MET A 107 5.27 -10.65 5.38
CA MET A 107 6.67 -10.57 4.92
C MET A 107 7.62 -11.26 5.90
N THR A 108 8.79 -11.67 5.40
CA THR A 108 9.83 -12.24 6.25
C THR A 108 10.46 -11.15 7.11
N GLU A 109 10.84 -10.04 6.48
CA GLU A 109 11.50 -8.90 7.12
C GLU A 109 10.51 -7.76 7.45
N PRO A 110 10.92 -6.74 8.23
CA PRO A 110 10.07 -5.58 8.53
C PRO A 110 9.61 -4.84 7.25
N PRO A 111 8.33 -4.40 7.16
CA PRO A 111 7.79 -3.72 5.98
C PRO A 111 8.61 -2.52 5.48
N ILE A 112 9.29 -1.81 6.39
CA ILE A 112 10.13 -0.65 6.04
C ILE A 112 11.26 -1.00 5.07
N MET A 113 11.85 -2.19 5.19
CA MET A 113 12.94 -2.62 4.31
C MET A 113 12.44 -2.78 2.87
N TYR A 114 11.27 -3.39 2.67
CA TYR A 114 10.66 -3.50 1.34
C TYR A 114 10.27 -2.15 0.75
N MET A 115 9.70 -1.25 1.58
CA MET A 115 9.31 0.10 1.13
C MET A 115 10.51 0.93 0.66
N GLN A 116 11.68 0.74 1.26
CA GLN A 116 12.92 1.40 0.83
C GLN A 116 13.39 0.91 -0.54
N LYS A 117 12.94 -0.26 -1.02
CA LYS A 117 13.30 -0.83 -2.33
C LYS A 117 12.37 -0.49 -3.47
N LEU A 118 11.28 0.21 -3.20
CA LEU A 118 10.36 0.68 -4.23
C LEU A 118 10.65 2.15 -4.47
N ASP A 119 10.92 2.58 -5.69
CA ASP A 119 11.05 3.98 -6.04
C ASP A 119 9.98 4.38 -7.07
N ALA A 120 9.69 5.67 -7.16
CA ALA A 120 8.59 6.18 -7.94
C ALA A 120 8.75 5.87 -9.44
N MET A 121 7.65 5.47 -10.07
CA MET A 121 7.57 5.38 -11.52
C MET A 121 7.52 6.77 -12.16
N LYS A 122 7.77 6.84 -13.48
CA LYS A 122 7.82 8.11 -14.22
C LYS A 122 6.52 8.91 -14.02
N LYS A 123 6.63 10.21 -13.77
CA LYS A 123 5.55 11.19 -13.46
C LYS A 123 4.97 11.13 -12.05
N PHE A 124 5.25 10.08 -11.27
CA PHE A 124 4.82 10.00 -9.88
C PHE A 124 5.86 10.65 -8.97
N ARG A 125 5.41 11.17 -7.84
CA ARG A 125 6.27 11.78 -6.83
C ARG A 125 6.24 10.95 -5.55
N PRO A 126 7.39 10.50 -5.03
CA PRO A 126 7.44 9.88 -3.72
C PRO A 126 7.35 10.96 -2.63
N ASN A 127 6.84 10.59 -1.46
CA ASN A 127 6.93 11.45 -0.27
C ASN A 127 8.31 11.36 0.40
N GLU A 128 8.67 12.39 1.17
CA GLU A 128 10.01 12.52 1.78
C GLU A 128 10.10 12.05 3.25
N TRP A 129 9.00 11.65 3.90
CA TRP A 129 8.98 11.27 5.32
C TRP A 129 8.91 9.75 5.56
N ASN A 130 9.41 9.32 6.71
CA ASN A 130 9.50 7.90 7.09
C ASN A 130 8.15 7.28 7.50
N GLY A 131 8.03 5.97 7.30
CA GLY A 131 6.98 5.11 7.87
C GLY A 131 5.92 4.65 6.87
N THR A 132 5.29 5.58 6.15
CA THR A 132 4.36 5.27 5.06
C THR A 132 4.91 5.84 3.78
N LYS A 133 5.02 5.00 2.75
CA LYS A 133 5.45 5.42 1.43
C LYS A 133 4.24 5.73 0.57
N TYR A 134 4.20 6.95 0.04
CA TYR A 134 3.23 7.41 -0.94
C TYR A 134 3.95 7.65 -2.25
N ILE A 135 3.39 7.15 -3.34
CA ILE A 135 3.86 7.39 -4.71
C ILE A 135 2.59 7.79 -5.47
N GLU A 136 2.45 9.08 -5.79
CA GLU A 136 1.19 9.62 -6.34
C GLU A 136 1.39 10.54 -7.54
N ASP A 137 0.35 10.63 -8.37
CA ASP A 137 0.12 11.68 -9.34
C ASP A 137 -1.26 12.34 -9.07
N GLU A 138 -1.81 13.11 -10.01
CA GLU A 138 -3.11 13.77 -9.84
C GLU A 138 -4.31 12.80 -9.78
N GLU A 139 -4.16 11.59 -10.33
CA GLU A 139 -5.28 10.68 -10.57
C GLU A 139 -5.21 9.40 -9.74
N VAL A 140 -4.00 8.98 -9.38
CA VAL A 140 -3.70 7.71 -8.72
C VAL A 140 -2.73 7.92 -7.56
N ARG A 141 -2.99 7.23 -6.46
CA ARG A 141 -2.08 7.16 -5.30
C ARG A 141 -1.76 5.72 -4.96
N CYS A 142 -0.50 5.35 -5.07
CA CYS A 142 0.05 4.13 -4.52
C CYS A 142 0.54 4.37 -3.09
N LYS A 143 0.34 3.39 -2.21
CA LYS A 143 0.69 3.52 -0.81
C LYS A 143 1.15 2.20 -0.21
N PHE A 144 2.26 2.25 0.51
CA PHE A 144 2.83 1.13 1.25
C PHE A 144 3.04 1.49 2.72
N TYR A 145 2.73 0.57 3.64
CA TYR A 145 2.98 0.77 5.08
C TYR A 145 2.96 -0.53 5.88
N ASP A 146 3.49 -0.46 7.10
CA ASP A 146 3.33 -1.50 8.12
C ASP A 146 1.90 -1.49 8.68
N LYS A 147 1.13 -2.51 8.31
CA LYS A 147 -0.28 -2.62 8.67
C LYS A 147 -0.50 -2.98 10.13
N ILE A 148 0.40 -3.73 10.75
CA ILE A 148 0.30 -4.07 12.18
C ILE A 148 0.52 -2.81 13.01
N GLN A 149 1.54 -2.02 12.69
CA GLN A 149 1.81 -0.75 13.39
C GLN A 149 0.65 0.23 13.22
N GLU A 150 0.12 0.37 12.01
CA GLU A 150 -1.03 1.25 11.74
C GLU A 150 -2.29 0.82 12.51
N ALA A 151 -2.61 -0.46 12.51
CA ALA A 151 -3.77 -0.99 13.22
C ALA A 151 -3.63 -0.85 14.74
N LYS A 152 -2.41 -1.03 15.30
CA LYS A 152 -2.13 -0.76 16.72
C LYS A 152 -2.35 0.71 17.06
N LYS A 153 -1.79 1.62 16.27
CA LYS A 153 -1.92 3.08 16.47
C LYS A 153 -3.39 3.53 16.45
N LYS A 154 -4.19 2.96 15.55
CA LYS A 154 -5.63 3.28 15.44
C LYS A 154 -6.53 2.47 16.37
N ARG A 155 -5.99 1.51 17.13
CA ARG A 155 -6.75 0.58 17.98
C ARG A 155 -7.78 -0.26 17.19
N GLU A 156 -7.41 -0.65 15.97
CA GLU A 156 -8.25 -1.37 14.99
C GLU A 156 -7.87 -2.85 14.84
N LEU A 157 -7.03 -3.40 15.73
CA LEU A 157 -6.73 -4.82 15.71
C LEU A 157 -7.99 -5.67 16.03
N PRO A 158 -8.16 -6.83 15.38
CA PRO A 158 -9.24 -7.77 15.67
C PRO A 158 -9.36 -8.06 17.17
N LYS A 159 -10.59 -8.26 17.67
CA LYS A 159 -10.80 -8.58 19.09
C LYS A 159 -10.26 -9.97 19.46
N TYR A 160 -10.30 -10.92 18.53
CA TYR A 160 -9.89 -12.31 18.70
C TYR A 160 -8.84 -12.70 17.64
N GLY A 161 -8.01 -13.71 17.91
CA GLY A 161 -7.03 -14.23 16.96
C GLY A 161 -5.81 -13.32 16.74
N ARG A 162 -5.45 -12.50 17.73
CA ARG A 162 -4.32 -11.55 17.63
C ARG A 162 -2.97 -12.25 17.60
N GLU A 163 -2.89 -13.38 18.29
CA GLU A 163 -1.74 -14.28 18.36
C GLU A 163 -1.38 -14.90 17.00
N ASN A 164 -2.35 -14.98 16.08
CA ASN A 164 -2.15 -15.53 14.74
C ASN A 164 -1.82 -14.46 13.70
N LEU A 165 -1.70 -13.19 14.11
CA LEU A 165 -1.36 -12.12 13.18
C LEU A 165 0.12 -12.19 12.82
N PRO A 166 0.47 -12.07 11.52
CA PRO A 166 1.85 -11.98 11.10
C PRO A 166 2.56 -10.83 11.80
N ARG A 167 3.83 -11.05 12.17
CA ARG A 167 4.67 -10.02 12.79
C ARG A 167 4.88 -8.85 11.82
N ASN A 168 5.18 -9.17 10.57
CA ASN A 168 5.51 -8.21 9.52
C ASN A 168 4.40 -8.26 8.45
N LEU A 169 3.47 -7.31 8.50
CA LEU A 169 2.38 -7.22 7.54
C LEU A 169 2.53 -5.94 6.71
N LEU A 170 3.04 -6.09 5.49
CA LEU A 170 3.12 -5.00 4.52
C LEU A 170 1.76 -4.84 3.84
N ARG A 171 1.22 -3.63 3.78
CA ARG A 171 0.03 -3.36 2.97
C ARG A 171 0.39 -2.52 1.77
N TYR A 172 -0.13 -2.91 0.61
CA TYR A 172 -0.06 -2.16 -0.63
C TYR A 172 -1.48 -1.74 -1.02
N GLU A 173 -1.68 -0.43 -1.21
CA GLU A 173 -2.95 0.19 -1.62
C GLU A 173 -2.75 1.00 -2.91
N VAL A 174 -3.72 0.96 -3.83
CA VAL A 174 -3.85 1.89 -4.96
C VAL A 174 -5.21 2.55 -4.85
N THR A 175 -5.22 3.88 -4.75
CA THR A 175 -6.44 4.69 -4.81
C THR A 175 -6.58 5.30 -6.19
N PHE A 176 -7.72 5.03 -6.83
CA PHE A 176 -8.14 5.67 -8.07
C PHE A 176 -9.09 6.82 -7.73
N SER A 177 -8.77 8.03 -8.19
CA SER A 177 -9.67 9.19 -8.10
C SER A 177 -10.79 9.12 -9.14
N THR A 178 -11.79 10.01 -9.04
CA THR A 178 -12.86 10.10 -10.05
C THR A 178 -12.26 10.26 -11.44
N LYS A 179 -11.32 11.20 -11.62
CA LYS A 179 -10.66 11.44 -12.91
C LYS A 179 -9.96 10.18 -13.42
N GLY A 180 -9.23 9.49 -12.54
CA GLY A 180 -8.55 8.24 -12.86
C GLY A 180 -9.51 7.14 -13.30
N LEU A 181 -10.63 6.97 -12.60
CA LEU A 181 -11.68 6.01 -12.95
C LEU A 181 -12.34 6.39 -14.29
N SER A 182 -12.74 7.65 -14.47
CA SER A 182 -13.40 8.10 -15.70
C SER A 182 -12.47 7.99 -16.90
N ARG A 183 -11.17 8.23 -16.74
CA ARG A 183 -10.15 8.01 -17.78
C ARG A 183 -10.00 6.53 -18.11
N LEU A 184 -9.90 5.68 -17.10
CA LEU A 184 -9.72 4.23 -17.25
C LEU A 184 -10.90 3.56 -17.95
N PHE A 185 -12.13 3.97 -17.62
CA PHE A 185 -13.36 3.37 -18.18
C PHE A 185 -14.01 4.18 -19.30
N GLY A 186 -13.46 5.35 -19.65
CA GLY A 186 -14.03 6.29 -20.63
C GLY A 186 -15.35 6.94 -20.20
N ARG A 187 -15.79 6.71 -18.97
CA ARG A 187 -17.01 7.26 -18.35
C ARG A 187 -16.98 7.07 -16.83
N ASP A 188 -17.89 7.75 -16.16
CA ASP A 188 -18.19 7.46 -14.76
C ASP A 188 -18.78 6.04 -14.63
N ILE A 189 -18.32 5.32 -13.61
CA ILE A 189 -18.88 4.04 -13.21
C ILE A 189 -19.79 4.22 -12.00
N VAL A 190 -20.82 3.39 -11.90
CA VAL A 190 -21.74 3.38 -10.75
C VAL A 190 -21.45 2.20 -9.82
N ALA A 191 -21.92 2.30 -8.58
CA ALA A 191 -21.60 1.36 -7.52
C ALA A 191 -21.99 -0.09 -7.83
N GLU A 192 -23.03 -0.33 -8.64
CA GLU A 192 -23.43 -1.66 -9.07
C GLU A 192 -22.48 -2.36 -10.03
N GLU A 193 -21.61 -1.60 -10.66
CA GLU A 193 -20.58 -2.15 -11.53
C GLU A 193 -19.38 -2.66 -10.74
N LEU A 194 -19.23 -2.28 -9.46
CA LEU A 194 -18.10 -2.67 -8.63
C LEU A 194 -18.02 -4.18 -8.37
N TRP A 195 -19.14 -4.90 -8.47
CA TRP A 195 -19.17 -6.36 -8.38
C TRP A 195 -19.23 -7.05 -9.75
N SER A 196 -19.02 -6.32 -10.85
CA SER A 196 -18.80 -6.93 -12.16
C SER A 196 -17.36 -7.45 -12.27
N LYS A 197 -17.18 -8.60 -12.91
CA LYS A 197 -15.83 -9.14 -13.17
C LYS A 197 -15.01 -8.20 -14.07
N GLN A 198 -15.66 -7.50 -15.02
CA GLN A 198 -14.99 -6.55 -15.89
C GLN A 198 -14.32 -5.43 -15.10
N VAL A 199 -15.09 -4.62 -14.34
CA VAL A 199 -14.56 -3.51 -13.55
C VAL A 199 -13.54 -4.00 -12.53
N PHE A 200 -13.85 -5.08 -11.82
CA PHE A 200 -12.96 -5.61 -10.80
C PHE A 200 -11.60 -6.02 -11.37
N TRP A 201 -11.58 -6.81 -12.45
CA TRP A 201 -10.32 -7.30 -13.01
C TRP A 201 -9.56 -6.22 -13.79
N THR A 202 -10.22 -5.24 -14.38
CA THR A 202 -9.54 -4.04 -14.89
C THR A 202 -8.80 -3.31 -13.76
N LEU A 203 -9.44 -3.11 -12.60
CA LEU A 203 -8.79 -2.47 -11.45
C LEU A 203 -7.70 -3.34 -10.81
N VAL A 204 -7.83 -4.67 -10.84
CA VAL A 204 -6.76 -5.59 -10.40
C VAL A 204 -5.55 -5.50 -11.32
N ALA A 205 -5.78 -5.47 -12.64
CA ALA A 205 -4.71 -5.33 -13.63
C ALA A 205 -3.97 -4.00 -13.45
N GLU A 206 -4.69 -2.88 -13.29
CA GLU A 206 -4.09 -1.58 -12.99
C GLU A 206 -3.33 -1.60 -11.65
N TRP A 207 -3.92 -2.16 -10.58
CA TRP A 207 -3.27 -2.27 -9.28
C TRP A 207 -1.93 -3.04 -9.36
N PHE A 208 -1.87 -4.09 -10.17
CA PHE A 208 -0.64 -4.83 -10.42
C PHE A 208 0.33 -4.04 -11.33
N GLY A 209 -0.15 -3.46 -12.41
CA GLY A 209 0.64 -2.67 -13.36
C GLY A 209 1.38 -1.51 -12.67
N TYR A 210 0.73 -0.80 -11.73
CA TYR A 210 1.43 0.23 -10.96
C TYR A 210 2.55 -0.33 -10.08
N TYR A 211 2.38 -1.54 -9.53
CA TYR A 211 3.49 -2.18 -8.83
C TYR A 211 4.60 -2.52 -9.81
N GLU A 212 4.30 -3.09 -10.98
CA GLU A 212 5.28 -3.46 -12.01
C GLU A 212 6.08 -2.26 -12.53
N ASP A 213 5.43 -1.12 -12.73
CA ASP A 213 6.04 0.11 -13.24
C ASP A 213 6.95 0.81 -12.23
N MET A 214 6.81 0.53 -10.93
CA MET A 214 7.71 1.08 -9.91
C MET A 214 9.15 0.63 -10.14
N VAL A 215 10.10 1.52 -9.84
CA VAL A 215 11.53 1.18 -9.91
C VAL A 215 11.88 0.30 -8.71
N LYS A 216 12.48 -0.87 -8.94
CA LYS A 216 12.94 -1.77 -7.86
C LYS A 216 14.41 -1.52 -7.64
N LEU A 217 14.76 -0.91 -6.52
CA LEU A 217 16.14 -0.66 -6.15
C LEU A 217 16.83 -1.98 -5.77
N PRO A 218 18.10 -2.17 -6.15
CA PRO A 218 18.86 -3.31 -5.69
C PRO A 218 19.03 -3.25 -4.16
N ASN A 219 19.31 -4.40 -3.58
CA ASN A 219 19.76 -4.42 -2.20
C ASN A 219 21.15 -3.78 -2.09
N ASP A 220 21.44 -3.18 -0.95
CA ASP A 220 22.70 -2.53 -0.64
C ASP A 220 23.11 -2.81 0.82
N CYS A 221 24.22 -2.22 1.26
CA CYS A 221 24.76 -2.43 2.60
C CYS A 221 23.85 -1.96 3.74
N TRP A 222 22.77 -1.23 3.47
CA TRP A 222 21.82 -0.77 4.47
C TRP A 222 20.72 -1.80 4.79
N ASP A 223 20.52 -2.81 3.96
CA ASP A 223 19.44 -3.80 4.16
C ASP A 223 19.90 -4.97 5.04
N VAL A 224 20.02 -4.68 6.33
CA VAL A 224 20.48 -5.64 7.32
C VAL A 224 19.48 -5.86 8.43
N ASP A 225 19.33 -7.13 8.82
CA ASP A 225 18.64 -7.48 10.06
C ASP A 225 19.62 -7.38 11.24
N TYR A 226 19.12 -6.91 12.40
CA TYR A 226 19.92 -6.77 13.62
C TYR A 226 20.65 -8.06 14.05
N ARG A 227 20.10 -9.23 13.72
CA ARG A 227 20.65 -10.56 14.02
C ARG A 227 22.04 -10.80 13.45
N ILE A 228 22.48 -10.02 12.45
CA ILE A 228 23.85 -10.15 11.92
C ILE A 228 24.91 -9.62 12.90
N PHE A 229 24.50 -8.85 13.92
CA PHE A 229 25.40 -8.26 14.90
C PHE A 229 25.49 -9.14 16.16
N GLU A 230 26.48 -10.02 16.19
CA GLU A 230 26.81 -10.80 17.40
C GLU A 230 27.60 -9.95 18.42
N SER A 231 28.25 -8.88 17.95
CA SER A 231 29.05 -8.00 18.80
C SER A 231 29.08 -6.56 18.28
N ALA A 232 29.46 -5.62 19.16
CA ALA A 232 29.72 -4.23 18.76
C ALA A 232 30.83 -4.09 17.68
N LYS A 233 31.72 -5.09 17.57
CA LYS A 233 32.73 -5.11 16.50
C LYS A 233 32.10 -5.36 15.14
N ASP A 234 31.02 -6.15 15.07
CA ASP A 234 30.33 -6.43 13.82
C ASP A 234 29.55 -5.20 13.33
N PHE A 235 28.97 -4.43 14.26
CA PHE A 235 28.43 -3.11 13.95
C PHE A 235 29.49 -2.18 13.35
N ALA A 236 30.69 -2.13 13.94
CA ALA A 236 31.78 -1.33 13.39
C ALA A 236 32.22 -1.80 11.98
N LYS A 237 32.26 -3.11 11.73
CA LYS A 237 32.53 -3.67 10.39
C LYS A 237 31.44 -3.25 9.39
N TRP A 238 30.17 -3.28 9.78
CA TRP A 238 29.07 -2.81 8.95
C TRP A 238 29.16 -1.33 8.60
N CYS A 239 29.49 -0.46 9.57
CA CYS A 239 29.74 0.96 9.28
C CYS A 239 30.90 1.16 8.28
N ILE A 240 31.95 0.34 8.38
CA ILE A 240 33.06 0.37 7.41
C ILE A 240 32.57 -0.09 6.03
N CYS A 241 31.73 -1.13 5.93
CA CYS A 241 31.14 -1.56 4.67
C CYS A 241 30.31 -0.44 4.02
N ILE A 242 29.47 0.25 4.80
CA ILE A 242 28.68 1.40 4.34
C ILE A 242 29.57 2.50 3.78
N ALA A 243 30.54 2.97 4.57
CA ALA A 243 31.42 4.03 4.14
C ALA A 243 32.30 3.62 2.95
N ASN A 244 32.66 2.33 2.83
CA ASN A 244 33.39 1.84 1.68
C ASN A 244 32.54 1.78 0.39
N ALA A 245 31.24 1.48 0.50
CA ALA A 245 30.34 1.45 -0.65
C ALA A 245 30.20 2.82 -1.33
N ASP A 246 30.26 3.90 -0.55
CA ASP A 246 30.16 5.28 -1.04
C ASP A 246 31.51 5.85 -1.49
N GLN A 247 32.57 5.70 -0.68
CA GLN A 247 33.83 6.44 -0.85
C GLN A 247 35.02 5.60 -1.33
N ASN A 248 34.87 4.28 -1.47
CA ASN A 248 36.00 3.35 -1.66
C ASN A 248 37.11 3.62 -0.62
N LEU A 249 36.79 3.32 0.65
CA LEU A 249 37.63 3.67 1.80
C LEU A 249 39.07 3.19 1.67
N SER A 250 39.31 2.00 1.12
CA SER A 250 40.68 1.51 0.95
C SER A 250 41.51 2.45 0.08
N TYR A 251 40.94 2.92 -1.04
CA TYR A 251 41.58 3.89 -1.90
C TYR A 251 41.71 5.24 -1.20
N TYR A 252 40.63 5.76 -0.63
CA TYR A 252 40.60 7.08 -0.01
C TYR A 252 41.62 7.21 1.13
N VAL A 253 41.64 6.24 2.05
CA VAL A 253 42.59 6.22 3.17
C VAL A 253 44.04 6.17 2.69
N LYS A 254 44.34 5.35 1.68
CA LYS A 254 45.69 5.20 1.15
C LYS A 254 46.14 6.44 0.38
N HIS A 255 45.32 6.91 -0.54
CA HIS A 255 45.71 7.89 -1.56
C HIS A 255 45.42 9.33 -1.17
N VAL A 256 44.40 9.56 -0.35
CA VAL A 256 44.01 10.89 0.10
C VAL A 256 44.55 11.14 1.50
N LEU A 257 44.21 10.30 2.48
CA LEU A 257 44.57 10.58 3.88
C LEU A 257 46.04 10.30 4.21
N PHE A 258 46.55 9.12 3.83
CA PHE A 258 47.90 8.70 4.20
C PHE A 258 48.97 9.35 3.33
N LYS A 259 48.83 9.28 2.00
CA LYS A 259 49.84 9.84 1.06
C LYS A 259 49.95 11.36 1.10
N LEU A 260 48.88 12.08 1.42
CA LEU A 260 48.87 13.55 1.45
C LEU A 260 48.99 14.12 2.87
N ARG A 261 49.33 13.30 3.87
CA ARG A 261 49.48 13.76 5.24
C ARG A 261 50.61 14.77 5.36
N ALA A 262 50.30 15.94 5.92
CA ALA A 262 51.30 16.92 6.31
C ALA A 262 52.17 16.36 7.45
N ASN A 263 53.50 16.50 7.33
CA ASN A 263 54.50 16.04 8.29
C ASN A 263 54.41 14.52 8.63
N PRO A 264 54.69 13.63 7.66
CA PRO A 264 54.61 12.18 7.86
C PRO A 264 55.49 11.67 9.00
N GLN A 265 54.94 10.80 9.84
CA GLN A 265 55.64 10.16 10.94
C GLN A 265 55.92 8.67 10.62
N PRO A 266 57.02 8.08 11.12
CA PRO A 266 57.31 6.66 10.90
C PRO A 266 56.19 5.72 11.38
N SER A 267 55.50 6.07 12.48
CA SER A 267 54.35 5.33 13.02
C SER A 267 53.15 5.28 12.08
N ASP A 268 53.04 6.21 11.14
CA ASP A 268 51.88 6.33 10.26
C ASP A 268 51.76 5.14 9.32
N ARG A 269 52.89 4.55 8.91
CA ARG A 269 52.89 3.34 8.08
C ARG A 269 52.27 2.16 8.80
N VAL A 270 52.53 2.04 10.11
CA VAL A 270 51.97 0.99 10.97
C VAL A 270 50.46 1.19 11.13
N LEU A 271 50.05 2.42 11.47
CA LEU A 271 48.64 2.76 11.62
C LEU A 271 47.86 2.58 10.31
N HIS A 272 48.41 3.03 9.17
CA HIS A 272 47.83 2.80 7.85
C HIS A 272 47.62 1.30 7.56
N GLY A 273 48.62 0.47 7.85
CA GLY A 273 48.51 -0.99 7.69
C GLY A 273 47.40 -1.59 8.55
N GLN A 274 47.26 -1.14 9.81
CA GLN A 274 46.19 -1.57 10.70
C GLN A 274 44.80 -1.15 10.20
N ILE A 275 44.66 0.08 9.70
CA ILE A 275 43.39 0.57 9.12
C ILE A 275 43.02 -0.23 7.88
N GLN A 276 43.96 -0.45 6.94
CA GLN A 276 43.71 -1.25 5.74
C GLN A 276 43.31 -2.69 6.10
N LYS A 277 43.96 -3.29 7.09
CA LYS A 277 43.59 -4.61 7.59
C LYS A 277 42.16 -4.62 8.14
N LYS A 278 41.77 -3.62 8.93
CA LYS A 278 40.39 -3.49 9.43
C LYS A 278 39.36 -3.33 8.31
N ILE A 279 39.68 -2.55 7.28
CA ILE A 279 38.82 -2.42 6.09
C ILE A 279 38.67 -3.78 5.42
N GLN A 280 39.76 -4.50 5.18
CA GLN A 280 39.71 -5.82 4.55
C GLN A 280 38.90 -6.83 5.38
N GLU A 281 39.12 -6.89 6.69
CA GLU A 281 38.37 -7.75 7.60
C GLU A 281 36.87 -7.43 7.60
N ALA A 282 36.52 -6.14 7.57
CA ALA A 282 35.14 -5.69 7.46
C ALA A 282 34.51 -6.12 6.13
N LEU A 283 35.23 -5.98 5.00
CA LEU A 283 34.73 -6.39 3.69
C LEU A 283 34.57 -7.92 3.57
N GLU A 284 35.50 -8.71 4.11
CA GLU A 284 35.39 -10.17 4.21
C GLU A 284 34.19 -10.59 5.06
N TRP A 285 33.97 -9.91 6.19
CA TRP A 285 32.78 -10.12 7.02
C TRP A 285 31.51 -9.73 6.24
N GLY A 286 31.53 -8.60 5.54
CA GLY A 286 30.41 -8.10 4.76
C GLY A 286 29.97 -9.08 3.67
N LYS A 287 30.91 -9.68 2.91
CA LYS A 287 30.60 -10.71 1.90
C LYS A 287 29.81 -11.91 2.46
N LYS A 288 30.00 -12.23 3.75
CA LYS A 288 29.37 -13.39 4.40
C LYS A 288 28.03 -13.05 5.07
N HIS A 289 27.89 -11.83 5.59
CA HIS A 289 26.76 -11.45 6.44
C HIS A 289 25.79 -10.48 5.76
N LEU A 290 26.26 -9.75 4.74
CA LEU A 290 25.43 -8.90 3.88
C LEU A 290 24.99 -9.68 2.63
N THR A 291 24.80 -11.00 2.72
CA THR A 291 24.10 -11.76 1.68
C THR A 291 22.64 -11.37 1.74
N LEU A 292 22.26 -10.44 0.86
CA LEU A 292 21.00 -9.73 0.96
C LEU A 292 19.83 -10.68 0.60
N PRO A 293 18.82 -10.85 1.47
CA PRO A 293 17.54 -11.42 1.05
C PRO A 293 17.03 -10.57 -0.12
N ASN A 294 16.66 -11.19 -1.24
CA ASN A 294 16.12 -10.42 -2.36
C ASN A 294 14.70 -9.95 -2.01
N LEU A 295 14.62 -8.80 -1.33
CA LEU A 295 13.39 -8.25 -0.76
C LEU A 295 12.35 -7.99 -1.84
N THR A 296 12.79 -7.47 -2.99
CA THR A 296 11.91 -7.22 -4.13
C THR A 296 11.44 -8.51 -4.77
N LEU A 297 12.28 -9.55 -4.86
CA LEU A 297 11.86 -10.88 -5.32
C LEU A 297 10.81 -11.51 -4.40
N GLU A 298 10.97 -11.43 -3.07
CA GLU A 298 9.96 -11.94 -2.14
C GLU A 298 8.62 -11.20 -2.29
N LEU A 299 8.66 -9.86 -2.36
CA LEU A 299 7.45 -9.05 -2.51
C LEU A 299 6.76 -9.34 -3.85
N THR A 300 7.50 -9.33 -4.95
CA THR A 300 6.97 -9.66 -6.29
C THR A 300 6.37 -11.06 -6.29
N GLY A 301 7.11 -12.06 -5.80
CA GLY A 301 6.62 -13.44 -5.76
C GLY A 301 5.35 -13.59 -4.92
N LYS A 302 5.20 -12.85 -3.81
CA LYS A 302 3.98 -12.86 -3.00
C LYS A 302 2.81 -12.16 -3.68
N ILE A 303 3.06 -11.10 -4.44
CA ILE A 303 2.03 -10.44 -5.26
C ILE A 303 1.56 -11.39 -6.37
N GLU A 304 2.48 -12.02 -7.09
CA GLU A 304 2.18 -12.97 -8.16
C GLU A 304 1.41 -14.19 -7.64
N GLN A 305 1.86 -14.78 -6.53
CA GLN A 305 1.16 -15.88 -5.86
C GLN A 305 -0.26 -15.50 -5.44
N TYR A 306 -0.43 -14.29 -4.90
CA TYR A 306 -1.75 -13.78 -4.56
C TYR A 306 -2.64 -13.61 -5.78
N LEU A 307 -2.12 -13.06 -6.88
CA LEU A 307 -2.89 -12.86 -8.11
C LEU A 307 -3.25 -14.18 -8.78
N ALA A 308 -2.34 -15.15 -8.82
CA ALA A 308 -2.61 -16.51 -9.30
C ALA A 308 -3.71 -17.18 -8.47
N GLY A 309 -3.62 -17.12 -7.13
CA GLY A 309 -4.66 -17.62 -6.25
C GLY A 309 -6.00 -16.89 -6.42
N LEU A 310 -5.97 -15.57 -6.62
CA LEU A 310 -7.16 -14.78 -6.89
C LEU A 310 -7.83 -15.18 -8.22
N LEU A 311 -7.04 -15.48 -9.24
CA LEU A 311 -7.55 -15.84 -10.56
C LEU A 311 -8.09 -17.28 -10.58
N GLU A 312 -7.38 -18.22 -9.98
CA GLU A 312 -7.61 -19.65 -10.14
C GLU A 312 -8.44 -20.27 -9.00
N GLN A 313 -8.32 -19.75 -7.78
CA GLN A 313 -8.86 -20.39 -6.57
C GLN A 313 -9.97 -19.58 -5.89
N SER A 314 -10.09 -18.29 -6.21
CA SER A 314 -11.14 -17.43 -5.66
C SER A 314 -12.48 -17.65 -6.36
N ALA A 315 -13.57 -17.45 -5.63
CA ALA A 315 -14.91 -17.34 -6.22
C ALA A 315 -15.03 -16.16 -7.21
N ASP A 316 -14.16 -15.16 -7.08
CA ASP A 316 -14.10 -13.99 -7.97
C ASP A 316 -13.12 -14.19 -9.15
N GLY A 317 -12.54 -15.40 -9.27
CA GLY A 317 -11.64 -15.80 -10.35
C GLY A 317 -12.25 -15.64 -11.75
N MET A 318 -11.42 -15.69 -12.78
CA MET A 318 -11.86 -15.55 -14.17
C MET A 318 -11.26 -16.66 -15.03
N SER A 319 -12.12 -17.44 -15.68
CA SER A 319 -11.66 -18.42 -16.68
C SER A 319 -11.27 -17.73 -17.99
N ILE A 320 -10.40 -18.37 -18.79
CA ILE A 320 -10.02 -17.88 -20.13
C ILE A 320 -11.24 -17.61 -21.02
N ALA A 321 -12.28 -18.43 -20.91
CA ALA A 321 -13.51 -18.25 -21.69
C ALA A 321 -14.29 -17.00 -21.24
N GLU A 322 -14.37 -16.74 -19.94
CA GLU A 322 -14.97 -15.52 -19.40
C GLU A 322 -14.15 -14.29 -19.77
N GLU A 323 -12.82 -14.37 -19.67
CA GLU A 323 -11.91 -13.29 -20.06
C GLU A 323 -12.12 -12.89 -21.53
N ARG A 324 -12.12 -13.87 -22.44
CA ARG A 324 -12.42 -13.62 -23.86
C ARG A 324 -13.81 -13.01 -24.05
N ARG A 325 -14.82 -13.50 -23.33
CA ARG A 325 -16.18 -12.95 -23.43
C ARG A 325 -16.27 -11.51 -22.90
N ILE A 326 -15.52 -11.17 -21.86
CA ILE A 326 -15.61 -9.87 -21.19
C ILE A 326 -14.76 -8.82 -21.92
N PHE A 327 -13.56 -9.20 -22.38
CA PHE A 327 -12.57 -8.27 -22.92
C PHE A 327 -12.39 -8.35 -24.44
N ASN A 328 -12.73 -9.46 -25.11
CA ASN A 328 -12.55 -9.60 -26.57
C ASN A 328 -13.83 -9.31 -27.38
N THR A 329 -14.93 -8.89 -26.77
CA THR A 329 -16.14 -8.44 -27.51
C THR A 329 -16.01 -7.04 -28.13
N ALA A 330 -14.79 -6.53 -28.30
CA ALA A 330 -14.49 -5.25 -28.94
C ALA A 330 -13.48 -5.42 -30.10
N CYS A 331 -13.74 -6.37 -31.00
CA CYS A 331 -13.15 -6.39 -32.34
C CYS A 331 -14.26 -6.46 -33.39
#